data_AF-X1FR00-F1
#
_entry.id   AF-X1FR00-F1
#
_cell.length_a   1.000
_cell.length_b   1.000
_cell.length_c   1.000
_cell.angle_alpha   90.00
_cell.angle_beta   90.00
_cell.angle_gamma   90.00
#
_symmetry.space_group_name_H-M   'P 1'
#
loop_
_entity.id
_entity.type
_entity.pdbx_description
1 polymer ?
#
loop_
_entity_poly.entity_id
_entity_poly.type
_entity_poly.pdbx_seq_one_letter_code
_entity_poly.pdbx_strand_id
1 'polypeptide(L)'
;LVIKHNQKIRTTYLNLMQIYVSTGTYVKQGEIIASIGADDDPSSSHCHLHFGVIYDNKYLDPEDLLKIDYRSISKFLHLKYLPSDFKLDYDNNTCR
;
A
#
# COMPACT_ATOMS: atom_id res chain seq x y z
N LEU A 1 -6.48 -8.11 -7.88
CA LEU A 1 -7.96 -8.06 -8.03
C LEU A 1 -8.43 -6.62 -8.24
N VAL A 2 -9.41 -6.40 -9.11
CA VAL A 2 -9.99 -5.06 -9.36
C VAL A 2 -11.50 -5.13 -9.21
N ILE A 3 -12.05 -4.25 -8.37
CA ILE A 3 -13.50 -4.10 -8.19
C ILE A 3 -13.94 -2.80 -8.84
N LYS A 4 -14.85 -2.89 -9.81
CA LYS A 4 -15.47 -1.74 -10.46
C LYS A 4 -16.74 -1.35 -9.69
N HIS A 5 -16.75 -0.15 -9.14
CA HIS A 5 -17.89 0.38 -8.39
C HIS A 5 -18.89 1.06 -9.32
N ASN A 6 -18.38 1.85 -10.27
CA ASN A 6 -19.18 2.51 -11.30
C ASN A 6 -18.32 2.83 -12.53
N GLN A 7 -18.78 3.75 -13.39
CA GLN A 7 -18.04 4.17 -14.59
C GLN A 7 -16.69 4.84 -14.29
N LYS A 8 -16.57 5.50 -13.13
CA LYS A 8 -15.42 6.33 -12.76
C LYS A 8 -14.53 5.72 -11.68
N ILE A 9 -15.12 4.94 -10.78
CA ILE A 9 -14.48 4.48 -9.55
C ILE A 9 -14.15 2.98 -9.65
N ARG A 10 -12.89 2.66 -9.36
CA ARG A 10 -12.39 1.30 -9.18
C ARG A 10 -11.51 1.23 -7.94
N THR A 11 -11.50 0.08 -7.27
CA THR A 11 -10.51 -0.24 -6.24
C THR A 11 -9.63 -1.40 -6.70
N THR A 12 -8.35 -1.35 -6.36
CA THR A 12 -7.36 -2.38 -6.64
C THR A 12 -6.89 -3.03 -5.35
N TYR A 13 -6.70 -4.34 -5.39
CA TYR A 13 -6.23 -5.16 -4.29
C TYR A 13 -5.13 -6.06 -4.84
N LEU A 14 -3.90 -5.81 -4.42
CA LEU A 14 -2.68 -6.53 -4.81
C LEU A 14 -2.07 -7.16 -3.54
N ASN A 15 -1.07 -8.03 -3.67
CA ASN A 15 -0.50 -8.83 -2.58
C ASN A 15 -1.53 -9.80 -2.02
N LEU A 16 -2.14 -10.59 -2.90
CA LEU A 16 -3.19 -11.55 -2.55
C LEU A 16 -2.70 -13.00 -2.68
N MET A 17 -2.91 -13.78 -1.62
CA MET A 17 -2.58 -15.22 -1.61
C MET A 17 -3.68 -16.06 -2.26
N GLN A 18 -4.96 -15.70 -2.05
CA GLN A 18 -6.12 -16.41 -2.61
C GLN A 18 -7.21 -15.42 -2.98
N ILE A 19 -7.94 -15.71 -4.06
CA ILE A 19 -9.07 -14.91 -4.54
C ILE A 19 -10.32 -15.79 -4.50
N TYR A 20 -11.38 -15.29 -3.86
CA TYR A 20 -12.63 -16.05 -3.62
C TYR A 20 -13.76 -15.70 -4.58
N VAL A 21 -13.54 -14.74 -5.48
CA VAL A 21 -14.51 -14.24 -6.44
C VAL A 21 -14.01 -14.43 -7.88
N SER A 22 -14.95 -14.54 -8.82
CA SER A 22 -14.64 -14.65 -10.26
C SER A 22 -15.02 -13.38 -11.01
N THR A 23 -14.36 -13.12 -12.14
CA THR A 23 -14.67 -11.99 -13.02
C THR A 23 -16.16 -11.98 -13.39
N GLY A 24 -16.80 -10.81 -13.25
CA GLY A 24 -18.23 -10.63 -13.50
C GLY A 24 -19.13 -10.84 -12.27
N THR A 25 -18.58 -11.31 -11.14
CA THR A 25 -19.32 -11.44 -9.88
C THR A 25 -19.62 -10.05 -9.29
N TYR A 26 -20.87 -9.82 -8.91
CA TYR A 26 -21.25 -8.68 -8.08
C TYR A 26 -20.97 -9.00 -6.62
N VAL A 27 -20.30 -8.08 -5.93
CA VAL A 27 -19.95 -8.20 -4.51
C VAL A 27 -20.58 -7.07 -3.71
N LYS A 28 -20.83 -7.30 -2.42
CA LYS A 28 -21.36 -6.29 -1.49
C LYS A 28 -20.24 -5.69 -0.65
N GLN A 29 -20.48 -4.48 -0.13
CA GLN A 29 -19.59 -3.90 0.87
C GLN A 29 -19.52 -4.82 2.09
N GLY A 30 -18.30 -5.09 2.56
CA GLY A 30 -18.03 -6.01 3.68
C GLY A 30 -17.93 -7.48 3.29
N GLU A 31 -18.15 -7.84 2.02
CA GLU A 31 -17.96 -9.19 1.53
C GLU A 31 -16.48 -9.56 1.46
N ILE A 32 -16.14 -10.79 1.88
CA ILE A 32 -14.78 -11.31 1.81
C ILE A 32 -14.50 -11.75 0.37
N ILE A 33 -13.57 -11.08 -0.31
CA ILE A 33 -13.27 -11.32 -1.74
C ILE A 33 -11.92 -12.00 -1.98
N ALA A 34 -11.00 -11.97 -1.01
CA ALA A 34 -9.64 -12.50 -1.11
C ALA A 34 -8.97 -12.59 0.27
N SER A 35 -7.81 -13.27 0.34
CA SER A 35 -6.87 -13.21 1.47
C SER A 35 -5.56 -12.53 1.06
N ILE A 36 -4.94 -11.80 1.99
CA ILE A 36 -3.63 -11.15 1.76
C ILE A 36 -2.48 -12.17 1.69
N GLY A 37 -1.40 -11.78 1.04
CA GLY A 37 -0.16 -12.54 0.85
C GLY A 37 1.02 -11.59 0.65
N ALA A 38 2.07 -12.07 -0.02
CA ALA A 38 3.29 -11.29 -0.32
C ALA A 38 3.80 -11.53 -1.76
N ASP A 39 2.96 -12.07 -2.65
CA ASP A 39 3.42 -12.72 -3.87
C ASP A 39 3.75 -11.75 -5.03
N ASP A 40 3.18 -10.55 -5.05
CA ASP A 40 3.26 -9.61 -6.18
C ASP A 40 3.94 -8.27 -5.86
N ASP A 41 4.52 -8.09 -4.66
CA ASP A 41 5.32 -6.91 -4.32
C ASP A 41 6.82 -7.25 -4.19
N PRO A 42 7.65 -6.91 -5.19
CA PRO A 42 9.09 -7.15 -5.12
C PRO A 42 9.81 -6.24 -4.10
N SER A 43 9.13 -5.22 -3.57
CA SER A 43 9.71 -4.27 -2.61
C SER A 43 9.56 -4.70 -1.15
N SER A 44 8.72 -5.71 -0.85
CA SER A 44 8.50 -6.20 0.51
C SER A 44 8.12 -7.68 0.53
N SER A 45 8.84 -8.48 1.33
CA SER A 45 8.54 -9.89 1.57
C SER A 45 7.50 -10.13 2.67
N HIS A 46 7.00 -9.07 3.31
CA HIS A 46 6.02 -9.19 4.38
C HIS A 46 4.60 -9.28 3.84
N CYS A 47 3.75 -10.09 4.49
CA CYS A 47 2.33 -10.14 4.14
C CYS A 47 1.65 -8.80 4.41
N HIS A 48 1.15 -8.16 3.35
CA HIS A 48 0.44 -6.90 3.45
C HIS A 48 -0.54 -6.76 2.28
N LEU A 49 -1.46 -5.80 2.38
CA LEU A 49 -2.37 -5.47 1.29
C LEU A 49 -1.87 -4.22 0.56
N HIS A 50 -1.63 -4.31 -0.74
CA HIS A 50 -1.46 -3.12 -1.56
C HIS A 50 -2.82 -2.70 -2.11
N PHE A 51 -3.38 -1.66 -1.49
CA PHE A 51 -4.70 -1.12 -1.78
C PHE A 51 -4.62 0.18 -2.58
N GLY A 52 -5.38 0.27 -3.66
CA GLY A 52 -5.45 1.48 -4.48
C GLY A 52 -6.88 1.89 -4.80
N VAL A 53 -7.07 3.19 -5.01
CA VAL A 53 -8.33 3.78 -5.49
C VAL A 53 -8.05 4.51 -6.80
N ILE A 54 -8.86 4.23 -7.81
CA ILE A 54 -8.80 4.89 -9.11
C ILE A 54 -10.10 5.66 -9.34
N TYR A 55 -9.99 6.96 -9.61
CA TYR A 55 -11.08 7.84 -10.03
C TYR A 55 -10.73 8.47 -11.38
N ASP A 56 -11.63 8.35 -12.38
CA ASP A 56 -11.44 8.92 -13.72
C ASP A 56 -10.04 8.58 -14.32
N ASN A 57 -9.66 7.30 -14.21
CA ASN A 57 -8.39 6.72 -14.69
C ASN A 57 -7.11 7.24 -13.99
N LYS A 58 -7.22 7.94 -12.88
CA LYS A 58 -6.07 8.38 -12.07
C LYS A 58 -6.11 7.74 -10.69
N TYR A 59 -4.94 7.37 -10.18
CA TYR A 59 -4.82 6.97 -8.78
C TYR A 59 -5.11 8.18 -7.89
N LEU A 60 -5.95 7.96 -6.89
CA LEU A 60 -6.11 8.86 -5.77
C LEU A 60 -5.24 8.37 -4.62
N ASP A 61 -4.81 9.30 -3.76
CA ASP A 61 -4.27 8.93 -2.47
C ASP A 61 -5.38 8.27 -1.63
N PRO A 62 -5.24 6.98 -1.26
CA PRO A 62 -6.25 6.31 -0.45
C PRO A 62 -6.42 6.95 0.93
N GLU A 63 -5.39 7.60 1.47
CA GLU A 63 -5.43 8.20 2.80
C GLU A 63 -6.35 9.42 2.85
N ASP A 64 -6.31 10.27 1.80
CA ASP A 64 -7.24 11.39 1.62
C ASP A 64 -8.70 10.91 1.60
N LEU A 65 -8.95 9.77 0.95
CA LEU A 65 -10.30 9.20 0.84
C LEU A 65 -10.77 8.55 2.13
N LEU A 66 -9.88 7.80 2.79
CA LEU A 66 -10.17 7.07 4.02
C LEU A 66 -10.17 7.99 5.26
N LYS A 67 -9.80 9.26 5.08
CA LYS A 67 -9.66 10.24 6.17
C LYS A 67 -8.77 9.71 7.28
N ILE A 68 -7.70 9.01 6.91
CA ILE A 68 -6.75 8.44 7.88
C ILE A 68 -6.08 9.61 8.62
N ASP A 69 -6.11 9.57 9.96
CA ASP A 69 -5.45 10.59 10.76
C ASP A 69 -3.94 10.36 10.80
N TYR A 70 -3.22 11.15 10.01
CA TYR A 70 -1.76 11.22 9.93
C TYR A 70 -1.06 11.50 11.27
N ARG A 71 -1.75 11.95 12.32
CA ARG A 71 -1.13 12.11 13.65
C ARG A 71 -0.79 10.77 14.29
N SER A 72 -1.44 9.69 13.85
CA SER A 72 -1.22 8.33 14.37
C SER A 72 -0.09 7.56 13.68
N ILE A 73 0.55 8.10 12.62
CA ILE A 73 1.66 7.41 11.94
C ILE A 73 2.87 7.29 12.87
N SER A 74 2.97 8.15 13.89
CA SER A 74 3.93 8.05 14.99
C SER A 74 3.93 6.67 15.68
N LYS A 75 2.80 5.94 15.66
CA LYS A 75 2.73 4.55 16.17
C LYS A 75 3.37 3.52 15.23
N PHE A 76 3.50 3.84 13.95
CA PHE A 76 4.10 2.98 12.93
C PHE A 76 5.55 3.39 12.60
N LEU A 77 5.94 4.63 12.93
CA LEU A 77 7.32 5.10 12.88
C LEU A 77 8.06 4.63 14.13
N HIS A 78 8.68 3.46 14.06
CA HIS A 78 9.67 3.03 15.04
C HIS A 78 10.97 3.83 14.86
N LEU A 79 11.04 5.01 15.46
CA LEU A 79 12.27 5.78 15.55
C LEU A 79 13.19 5.11 16.58
N LYS A 80 14.09 4.24 16.11
CA LYS A 80 15.18 3.70 16.92
C LYS A 80 16.42 4.54 16.67
N TYR A 81 16.89 5.24 17.70
CA TYR A 81 18.22 5.84 17.67
C TYR A 81 19.28 4.74 17.56
N LEU A 82 20.05 4.73 16.47
CA LEU A 82 21.24 3.90 16.35
C LEU A 82 22.49 4.80 16.45
N PRO A 83 23.48 4.47 17.29
CA PRO A 83 24.73 5.24 17.38
C PRO A 83 25.48 5.38 16.05
N SER A 84 25.21 4.50 15.07
CA SER A 84 25.73 4.58 13.71
C SER A 84 25.20 5.76 12.91
N ASP A 85 24.02 6.29 13.24
CA ASP A 85 23.36 7.37 12.48
C ASP A 85 24.08 8.71 12.65
N PHE A 86 25.03 8.80 13.59
CA PHE A 86 25.93 9.94 13.78
C PHE A 86 27.26 9.82 13.03
N LYS A 87 27.53 8.68 12.36
CA LYS A 87 28.69 8.59 11.48
C LYS A 87 28.35 9.30 10.17
N LEU A 88 28.61 10.60 10.16
CA LEU A 88 28.80 11.33 8.91
C LEU A 88 30.04 10.71 8.27
N ASP A 89 29.85 9.95 7.18
CA ASP A 89 30.95 9.59 6.31
C ASP A 89 31.52 10.90 5.76
N TYR A 90 32.61 11.36 6.38
CA TYR A 90 33.45 12.41 5.81
C TYR A 90 34.09 11.81 4.56
N ASP A 91 33.41 11.97 3.43
CA ASP A 91 33.94 11.62 2.13
C ASP A 91 35.10 12.58 1.83
N ASN A 92 36.31 12.17 2.20
CA ASN A 92 37.56 12.89 1.90
C ASN A 92 37.98 12.64 0.45
N ASN A 93 37.04 12.75 -0.50
CA ASN A 93 37.35 12.83 -1.91
C ASN A 93 37.06 14.23 -2.40
N THR A 94 38.07 15.07 -2.17
CA THR A 94 38.32 16.34 -2.85
C THR A 94 37.88 16.29 -4.31
N CYS A 95 37.01 17.23 -4.70
CA CYS A 95 36.94 17.69 -6.08
C CYS A 95 38.36 17.97 -6.60
N ARG A 96 38.73 17.29 -7.67
CA ARG A 96 39.72 17.74 -8.65
C ARG A 96 39.08 17.66 -10.01
#